data_AF-A0A9N8ERM4-F1
#
_entry.id   AF-A0A9N8ERM4-F1
#
_cell.length_a   1.000
_cell.length_b   1.000
_cell.length_c   1.000
_cell.angle_alpha   90.00
_cell.angle_beta   90.00
_cell.angle_gamma   90.00
#
_symmetry.space_group_name_H-M   'P 1'
#
loop_
_entity.id
_entity.type
_entity.pdbx_description
1 polymer ?
#
loop_
_entity_poly.entity_id
_entity_poly.type
_entity_poly.pdbx_seq_one_letter_code
_entity_poly.pdbx_strand_id
1 'polypeptide(L)'
;MQPSACKRMRTVSYRFVLFFWCLCSIGSTSAAFRLNPYPAPFDRRTCAAAPLADGTLQDQPSKEHGQRRWRILPPFNKRSSHTTKITAPKSWVRPTTTRLRGGATVLLTTTNPALSVWLGPALACALAYALYNLFIKKASSSMDPILGGVLLQIVAAALGATLLGVQQLKKDGATLQLSRIGVTWAIAAGAAVGAAEILSFIISSLGVPASKSIPTVIGGSVVIGTLLGAVWLGERLTRRGWLGIVMIAAGIALVGIDPGASSLH
;
A
#
# COMPACT_ATOMS: atom_id res chain seq x y z
N MET A 1 37.68 -21.34 -28.40
CA MET A 1 37.87 -19.88 -28.31
C MET A 1 37.13 -19.36 -27.07
N GLN A 2 37.86 -19.17 -25.97
CA GLN A 2 37.31 -18.58 -24.75
C GLN A 2 37.50 -17.05 -24.80
N PRO A 3 36.48 -16.22 -24.56
CA PRO A 3 36.70 -14.81 -24.31
C PRO A 3 37.04 -14.62 -22.83
N SER A 4 38.30 -14.25 -22.59
CA SER A 4 38.82 -13.70 -21.35
C SER A 4 38.18 -12.33 -21.09
N ALA A 5 37.08 -12.31 -20.33
CA ALA A 5 36.45 -11.09 -19.84
C ALA A 5 35.95 -11.26 -18.39
N CYS A 6 36.86 -11.58 -17.47
CA CYS A 6 36.52 -11.64 -16.04
C CYS A 6 37.61 -10.99 -15.20
N LYS A 7 37.80 -9.66 -15.34
CA LYS A 7 38.66 -8.93 -14.40
C LYS A 7 38.44 -7.42 -14.30
N ARG A 8 37.20 -6.93 -14.25
CA ARG A 8 36.95 -5.56 -13.74
C ARG A 8 35.50 -5.27 -13.30
N MET A 9 34.98 -6.03 -12.35
CA MET A 9 33.69 -5.72 -11.71
C MET A 9 33.81 -5.92 -10.20
N ARG A 10 34.49 -5.00 -9.50
CA ARG A 10 34.55 -5.07 -8.02
C ARG A 10 34.49 -3.72 -7.28
N THR A 11 34.22 -2.61 -7.94
CA THR A 11 34.18 -1.29 -7.26
C THR A 11 32.99 -0.38 -7.62
N VAL A 12 32.08 -0.81 -8.50
CA VAL A 12 30.94 0.03 -8.93
C VAL A 12 29.73 -0.06 -7.98
N SER A 13 29.62 -1.11 -7.17
CA SER A 13 28.40 -1.38 -6.39
C SER A 13 28.18 -0.44 -5.19
N TYR A 14 29.23 0.01 -4.49
CA TYR A 14 29.07 0.88 -3.32
C TYR A 14 28.77 2.35 -3.68
N ARG A 15 29.31 2.85 -4.80
CA ARG A 15 29.07 4.23 -5.23
C ARG A 15 27.66 4.46 -5.76
N PHE A 16 27.02 3.44 -6.34
CA PHE A 16 25.66 3.56 -6.86
C PHE A 16 24.60 3.56 -5.75
N VAL A 17 24.79 2.74 -4.71
CA VAL A 17 23.94 2.76 -3.50
C VAL A 17 24.06 4.10 -2.78
N LEU A 18 25.28 4.67 -2.67
CA LEU A 18 25.45 6.01 -2.12
C LEU A 18 24.89 7.12 -3.02
N PHE A 19 24.93 6.99 -4.35
CA PHE A 19 24.41 8.02 -5.26
C PHE A 19 22.88 8.07 -5.26
N PHE A 20 22.21 6.92 -5.16
CA PHE A 20 20.75 6.86 -4.99
C PHE A 20 20.31 7.31 -3.59
N TRP A 21 21.09 6.98 -2.54
CA TRP A 21 20.87 7.54 -1.19
C TRP A 21 21.08 9.06 -1.16
N CYS A 22 22.08 9.58 -1.91
CA CYS A 22 22.37 11.01 -1.99
C CYS A 22 21.32 11.79 -2.79
N LEU A 23 20.82 11.26 -3.91
CA LEU A 23 19.71 11.86 -4.67
C LEU A 23 18.40 11.86 -3.86
N CYS A 24 18.18 10.84 -3.04
CA CYS A 24 17.04 10.78 -2.12
C CYS A 24 17.19 11.77 -0.95
N SER A 25 18.41 12.02 -0.49
CA SER A 25 18.72 13.01 0.55
C SER A 25 18.67 14.45 0.03
N ILE A 26 19.04 14.69 -1.24
CA ILE A 26 19.00 16.03 -1.87
C ILE A 26 17.56 16.44 -2.20
N GLY A 27 16.68 15.48 -2.52
CA GLY A 27 15.23 15.74 -2.68
C GLY A 27 14.51 16.13 -1.37
N SER A 28 15.14 15.91 -0.21
CA SER A 28 14.56 16.27 1.10
C SER A 28 14.90 17.70 1.56
N THR A 29 15.82 18.40 0.88
CA THR A 29 16.27 19.75 1.28
C THR A 29 15.86 20.87 0.33
N SER A 30 15.24 20.58 -0.81
CA SER A 30 14.90 21.60 -1.82
C SER A 30 13.46 21.51 -2.31
N ALA A 31 12.51 21.58 -1.39
CA ALA A 31 11.17 22.08 -1.68
C ALA A 31 10.63 22.77 -0.43
N ALA A 32 11.07 24.02 -0.23
CA ALA A 32 10.35 25.00 0.56
C ALA A 32 9.02 25.34 -0.14
N PHE A 33 8.13 24.36 -0.29
CA PHE A 33 6.74 24.60 -0.61
C PHE A 33 6.07 24.94 0.72
N ARG A 34 5.78 26.24 0.93
CA ARG A 34 4.99 26.74 2.06
C ARG A 34 3.61 26.08 2.01
N LEU A 35 3.49 24.92 2.64
CA LEU A 35 2.19 24.40 3.04
C LEU A 35 1.74 25.23 4.22
N ASN A 36 0.70 26.01 3.97
CA ASN A 36 -0.17 26.66 4.93
C ASN A 36 -0.41 25.72 6.13
N PRO A 37 -0.16 26.12 7.39
CA PRO A 37 -0.47 25.26 8.52
C PRO A 37 -1.99 25.04 8.55
N TYR A 38 -2.40 23.77 8.58
CA TYR A 38 -3.75 23.41 9.01
C TYR A 38 -4.02 24.08 10.37
N PRO A 39 -5.18 24.73 10.57
CA PRO A 39 -5.55 25.24 11.89
C PRO A 39 -5.67 24.06 12.86
N ALA A 40 -5.07 24.24 14.04
CA ALA A 40 -5.11 23.28 15.13
C ALA A 40 -6.57 22.92 15.53
N PRO A 41 -6.81 21.72 16.08
CA PRO A 41 -8.12 21.34 16.56
C PRO A 41 -8.57 22.25 17.71
N PHE A 42 -9.80 22.73 17.56
CA PHE A 42 -10.60 23.50 18.50
C PHE A 42 -10.44 22.98 19.94
N ASP A 43 -9.80 23.78 20.81
CA ASP A 43 -9.68 23.50 22.23
C ASP A 43 -11.06 23.65 22.89
N ARG A 44 -11.55 22.58 23.48
CA ARG A 44 -12.88 22.46 24.09
C ARG A 44 -12.79 22.69 25.60
N ARG A 45 -12.16 23.79 26.01
CA ARG A 45 -12.01 24.20 27.42
C ARG A 45 -12.28 25.70 27.63
N THR A 46 -13.45 26.16 27.23
CA THR A 46 -14.04 27.41 27.74
C THR A 46 -15.56 27.26 27.76
N CYS A 47 -16.07 26.37 28.61
CA CYS A 47 -17.39 26.53 29.18
C CYS A 47 -17.21 27.25 30.53
N ALA A 48 -16.96 28.55 30.47
CA ALA A 48 -17.10 29.45 31.61
C ALA A 48 -18.41 30.22 31.42
N ALA A 49 -19.21 30.21 32.49
CA ALA A 49 -20.52 30.78 32.60
C ALA A 49 -20.59 32.24 32.12
N ALA A 50 -21.66 32.57 31.41
CA ALA A 50 -22.13 33.95 31.25
C ALA A 50 -23.60 34.01 31.73
N PRO A 51 -24.02 35.11 32.38
CA PRO A 51 -25.22 35.14 33.21
C PRO A 51 -26.49 35.45 32.41
N LEU A 52 -27.62 35.02 32.98
CA LEU A 52 -28.95 35.51 32.61
C LEU A 52 -29.01 37.04 32.66
N ALA A 53 -29.51 37.65 31.59
CA ALA A 53 -30.03 39.00 31.60
C ALA A 53 -31.46 39.00 31.05
N ASP A 54 -32.35 39.47 31.91
CA ASP A 54 -33.78 39.70 31.78
C ASP A 54 -34.11 40.91 30.88
N GLY A 55 -35.33 40.91 30.34
CA GLY A 55 -36.00 42.09 29.77
C GLY A 55 -35.61 42.46 28.33
N THR A 56 -36.46 42.94 27.44
CA THR A 56 -37.83 43.44 27.51
C THR A 56 -38.34 43.59 26.07
N LEU A 57 -39.62 43.25 25.87
CA LEU A 57 -40.62 43.83 24.97
C LEU A 57 -40.16 44.87 23.92
N GLN A 58 -40.40 44.60 22.63
CA GLN A 58 -40.96 45.62 21.73
C GLN A 58 -41.65 45.00 20.51
N ASP A 59 -42.98 45.11 20.50
CA ASP A 59 -43.87 45.01 19.34
C ASP A 59 -43.52 46.07 18.29
N GLN A 60 -43.72 45.76 17.00
CA GLN A 60 -44.36 46.65 16.00
C GLN A 60 -44.66 45.87 14.69
N PRO A 61 -45.65 46.33 13.89
CA PRO A 61 -46.47 45.46 13.06
C PRO A 61 -46.26 45.60 11.53
N SER A 62 -46.74 44.56 10.84
CA SER A 62 -47.49 44.55 9.56
C SER A 62 -47.03 45.40 8.37
N LYS A 63 -46.73 44.73 7.24
CA LYS A 63 -47.31 45.05 5.92
C LYS A 63 -47.49 43.80 5.05
N GLU A 64 -48.76 43.49 4.80
CA GLU A 64 -49.28 42.71 3.67
C GLU A 64 -48.80 43.23 2.31
N HIS A 65 -48.54 42.33 1.36
CA HIS A 65 -49.19 42.32 0.03
C HIS A 65 -48.75 41.09 -0.78
N GLY A 66 -49.70 40.46 -1.50
CA GLY A 66 -49.36 39.74 -2.73
C GLY A 66 -49.83 38.28 -2.89
N GLN A 67 -51.12 38.02 -2.67
CA GLN A 67 -51.97 37.14 -3.50
C GLN A 67 -51.30 36.25 -4.57
N ARG A 68 -51.42 34.92 -4.45
CA ARG A 68 -51.65 34.00 -5.58
C ARG A 68 -52.27 32.65 -5.14
N ARG A 69 -53.60 32.63 -5.15
CA ARG A 69 -54.53 31.53 -5.50
C ARG A 69 -54.01 30.71 -6.71
N TRP A 70 -54.16 29.40 -6.92
CA TRP A 70 -54.94 28.29 -6.35
C TRP A 70 -54.24 26.96 -6.74
N ARG A 71 -54.30 25.92 -5.89
CA ARG A 71 -54.74 24.58 -6.34
C ARG A 71 -55.10 23.70 -5.15
N ILE A 72 -56.35 23.23 -5.17
CA ILE A 72 -56.99 22.37 -4.18
C ILE A 72 -56.39 20.96 -4.32
N LEU A 73 -55.83 20.43 -3.23
CA LEU A 73 -55.53 19.00 -3.06
C LEU A 73 -56.41 18.45 -1.92
N PRO A 74 -56.95 17.22 -2.07
CA PRO A 74 -57.89 16.62 -1.12
C PRO A 74 -57.23 16.27 0.23
N PRO A 75 -58.03 16.11 1.31
CA PRO A 75 -57.52 15.91 2.65
C PRO A 75 -56.80 14.57 2.79
N PHE A 76 -55.50 14.64 3.09
CA PHE A 76 -54.68 13.47 3.38
C PHE A 76 -55.04 12.92 4.76
N ASN A 77 -55.42 11.65 4.75
CA ASN A 77 -55.88 10.85 5.86
C ASN A 77 -54.87 10.83 7.04
N LYS A 78 -55.34 11.12 8.26
CA LYS A 78 -54.60 11.00 9.53
C LYS A 78 -54.21 9.52 9.74
N ARG A 79 -53.04 9.14 9.24
CA ARG A 79 -52.43 7.84 9.55
C ARG A 79 -51.82 7.90 10.95
N SER A 80 -52.46 7.15 11.86
CA SER A 80 -52.02 6.83 13.22
C SER A 80 -50.50 6.70 13.33
N SER A 81 -49.89 7.60 14.09
CA SER A 81 -48.51 7.56 14.53
C SER A 81 -48.37 6.49 15.61
N HIS A 82 -48.25 5.23 15.18
CA HIS A 82 -47.65 4.20 16.03
C HIS A 82 -46.17 4.54 16.20
N THR A 83 -45.85 5.20 17.30
CA THR A 83 -44.50 5.38 17.81
C THR A 83 -43.93 4.01 18.19
N THR A 84 -43.43 3.28 17.20
CA THR A 84 -42.61 2.09 17.44
C THR A 84 -41.32 2.59 18.08
N LYS A 85 -41.20 2.41 19.41
CA LYS A 85 -39.94 2.60 20.14
C LYS A 85 -38.91 1.62 19.58
N ILE A 86 -38.17 2.04 18.54
CA ILE A 86 -36.97 1.35 18.08
C ILE A 86 -35.99 1.40 19.25
N THR A 87 -35.94 0.30 19.99
CA THR A 87 -35.04 0.12 21.12
C THR A 87 -33.67 -0.08 20.50
N ALA A 88 -32.83 0.96 20.55
CA ALA A 88 -31.50 0.93 19.96
C ALA A 88 -30.69 -0.26 20.54
N PRO A 89 -30.11 -1.15 19.70
CA PRO A 89 -29.29 -2.25 20.20
C PRO A 89 -28.09 -1.70 20.97
N LYS A 90 -28.02 -2.05 22.25
CA LYS A 90 -27.22 -1.41 23.30
C LYS A 90 -25.75 -1.87 23.33
N SER A 91 -25.19 -2.35 22.22
CA SER A 91 -23.79 -2.79 22.16
C SER A 91 -23.04 -2.11 21.01
N TRP A 92 -22.77 -0.81 21.19
CA TRP A 92 -21.74 -0.11 20.43
C TRP A 92 -20.39 -0.72 20.80
N VAL A 93 -19.97 -1.75 20.04
CA VAL A 93 -18.63 -2.30 20.14
C VAL A 93 -17.68 -1.19 19.71
N ARG A 94 -16.92 -0.62 20.66
CA ARG A 94 -15.93 0.42 20.35
C ARG A 94 -14.88 -0.20 19.43
N PRO A 95 -14.64 0.36 18.23
CA PRO A 95 -13.58 -0.13 17.36
C PRO A 95 -12.25 -0.02 18.12
N THR A 96 -11.61 -1.18 18.35
CA THR A 96 -10.31 -1.23 19.02
C THR A 96 -9.26 -0.87 17.98
N THR A 97 -8.79 0.38 18.03
CA THR A 97 -7.67 0.84 17.20
C THR A 97 -6.37 0.36 17.81
N THR A 98 -5.70 -0.61 17.16
CA THR A 98 -4.36 -1.03 17.57
C THR A 98 -3.35 -0.23 16.77
N ARG A 99 -2.46 0.47 17.48
CA ARG A 99 -1.38 1.25 16.85
C ARG A 99 -0.20 0.31 16.60
N LEU A 100 0.13 0.07 15.33
CA LEU A 100 1.30 -0.73 14.99
C LEU A 100 2.59 0.03 15.31
N ARG A 101 3.66 -0.72 15.56
CA ARG A 101 5.02 -0.20 15.72
C ARG A 101 5.45 0.46 14.40
N GLY A 102 5.44 1.79 14.35
CA GLY A 102 5.61 2.58 13.12
C GLY A 102 4.51 3.62 12.86
N GLY A 103 3.51 3.72 13.74
CA GLY A 103 2.49 4.78 13.67
C GLY A 103 1.33 4.50 12.71
N ALA A 104 1.37 3.38 11.98
CA ALA A 104 0.23 2.89 11.21
C ALA A 104 -0.92 2.53 12.16
N THR A 105 -2.10 3.09 11.90
CA THR A 105 -3.33 2.73 12.60
C THR A 105 -4.10 1.75 11.74
N VAL A 106 -4.23 0.51 12.21
CA VAL A 106 -5.03 -0.50 11.54
C VAL A 106 -6.37 -0.58 12.23
N LEU A 107 -7.43 -0.32 11.48
CA LEU A 107 -8.79 -0.51 11.92
C LEU A 107 -9.04 -2.03 11.90
N LEU A 108 -9.03 -2.65 13.07
CA LEU A 108 -9.30 -4.09 13.21
C LEU A 108 -10.79 -4.34 12.98
N THR A 109 -11.19 -4.41 11.71
CA THR A 109 -12.47 -4.98 11.32
C THR A 109 -12.40 -6.49 11.61
N THR A 110 -13.20 -6.96 12.57
CA THR A 110 -13.10 -8.30 13.19
C THR A 110 -13.41 -9.48 12.25
N THR A 111 -13.72 -9.23 10.98
CA THR A 111 -13.97 -10.27 9.98
C THR A 111 -12.90 -10.23 8.90
N ASN A 112 -12.05 -11.26 8.86
CA ASN A 112 -11.18 -11.48 7.72
C ASN A 112 -12.06 -11.56 6.45
N PRO A 113 -11.69 -10.88 5.35
CA PRO A 113 -12.44 -10.98 4.11
C PRO A 113 -12.49 -12.44 3.66
N ALA A 114 -13.62 -12.85 3.07
CA ALA A 114 -13.79 -14.21 2.59
C ALA A 114 -12.64 -14.58 1.64
N LEU A 115 -12.14 -15.82 1.76
CA LEU A 115 -11.03 -16.35 0.95
C LEU A 115 -11.22 -16.06 -0.55
N SER A 116 -12.45 -16.18 -1.05
CA SER A 116 -12.80 -15.95 -2.45
C SER A 116 -12.50 -14.53 -2.96
N VAL A 117 -12.57 -13.51 -2.11
CA VAL A 117 -12.43 -12.10 -2.52
C VAL A 117 -10.97 -11.73 -2.77
N TRP A 118 -10.06 -12.25 -1.96
CA TRP A 118 -8.63 -11.88 -2.02
C TRP A 118 -7.76 -12.93 -2.73
N LEU A 119 -8.23 -14.18 -2.81
CA LEU A 119 -7.47 -15.25 -3.48
C LEU A 119 -7.30 -14.99 -4.98
N GLY A 120 -8.31 -14.45 -5.67
CA GLY A 120 -8.23 -14.12 -7.09
C GLY A 120 -7.08 -13.16 -7.42
N PRO A 121 -7.02 -11.97 -6.81
CA PRO A 121 -5.90 -11.04 -6.96
C PRO A 121 -4.54 -11.64 -6.57
N ALA A 122 -4.50 -12.47 -5.51
CA ALA A 122 -3.27 -13.13 -5.07
C ALA A 122 -2.71 -14.10 -6.13
N LEU A 123 -3.58 -14.91 -6.74
CA LEU A 123 -3.19 -15.85 -7.81
C LEU A 123 -2.77 -15.10 -9.08
N ALA A 124 -3.48 -14.04 -9.45
CA ALA A 124 -3.09 -13.19 -10.58
C ALA A 124 -1.72 -12.53 -10.34
N CYS A 125 -1.46 -12.07 -9.12
CA CYS A 125 -0.16 -11.54 -8.72
C CYS A 125 0.94 -12.62 -8.81
N ALA A 126 0.70 -13.83 -8.31
CA ALA A 126 1.64 -14.94 -8.40
C ALA A 126 1.98 -15.31 -9.86
N LEU A 127 0.97 -15.34 -10.74
CA LEU A 127 1.16 -15.60 -12.16
C LEU A 127 1.98 -14.49 -12.84
N ALA A 128 1.66 -13.22 -12.56
CA ALA A 128 2.41 -12.09 -13.08
C ALA A 128 3.87 -12.13 -12.61
N TYR A 129 4.11 -12.50 -11.36
CA TYR A 129 5.44 -12.65 -10.80
C TYR A 129 6.21 -13.80 -11.46
N ALA A 130 5.56 -14.95 -11.72
CA ALA A 130 6.18 -16.05 -12.44
C ALA A 130 6.60 -15.65 -13.88
N LEU A 131 5.73 -14.97 -14.61
CA LEU A 131 6.02 -14.47 -15.96
C LEU A 131 7.15 -13.44 -15.98
N TYR A 132 7.14 -12.52 -15.02
CA TYR A 132 8.21 -11.53 -14.83
C TYR A 132 9.59 -12.21 -14.69
N ASN A 133 9.70 -13.26 -13.88
CA ASN A 133 10.98 -13.95 -13.68
C ASN A 133 11.46 -14.69 -14.94
N LEU A 134 10.54 -15.25 -15.74
CA LEU A 134 10.88 -15.84 -17.04
C LEU A 134 11.40 -14.80 -18.03
N PHE A 135 10.76 -13.63 -18.08
CA PHE A 135 11.20 -12.54 -18.95
C PHE A 135 12.54 -11.95 -18.53
N ILE A 136 12.83 -11.81 -17.23
CA ILE A 136 14.16 -11.39 -16.75
C ILE A 136 15.23 -12.35 -17.23
N LYS A 137 15.00 -13.67 -17.11
CA LYS A 137 15.98 -14.64 -17.57
C LYS A 137 16.23 -14.51 -19.07
N LYS A 138 15.16 -14.37 -19.87
CA LYS A 138 15.27 -14.18 -21.33
C LYS A 138 15.93 -12.85 -21.71
N ALA A 139 15.66 -11.76 -20.99
CA ALA A 139 16.26 -10.46 -21.24
C ALA A 139 17.74 -10.41 -20.84
N SER A 140 18.13 -11.14 -19.79
CA SER A 140 19.51 -11.15 -19.25
C SER A 140 20.56 -11.70 -20.22
N SER A 141 20.15 -12.44 -21.27
CA SER A 141 21.07 -12.91 -22.31
C SER A 141 21.43 -11.84 -23.35
N SER A 142 20.65 -10.77 -23.46
CA SER A 142 20.79 -9.77 -24.53
C SER A 142 21.05 -8.34 -24.04
N MET A 143 20.98 -8.08 -22.74
CA MET A 143 21.08 -6.71 -22.19
C MET A 143 21.94 -6.66 -20.94
N ASP A 144 22.55 -5.50 -20.68
CA ASP A 144 23.25 -5.23 -19.44
C ASP A 144 22.27 -5.28 -18.24
N PRO A 145 22.63 -5.93 -17.12
CA PRO A 145 21.79 -6.03 -15.92
C PRO A 145 21.23 -4.70 -15.40
N ILE A 146 22.02 -3.62 -15.47
CA ILE A 146 21.64 -2.30 -14.97
C ILE A 146 20.61 -1.68 -15.91
N LEU A 147 20.84 -1.79 -17.22
CA LEU A 147 19.90 -1.29 -18.23
C LEU A 147 18.55 -2.02 -18.16
N GLY A 148 18.57 -3.34 -17.95
CA GLY A 148 17.36 -4.15 -17.76
C GLY A 148 16.52 -3.67 -16.56
N GLY A 149 17.17 -3.43 -15.41
CA GLY A 149 16.47 -2.91 -14.22
C GLY A 149 15.85 -1.53 -14.43
N VAL A 150 16.56 -0.60 -15.07
CA VAL A 150 16.02 0.74 -15.35
C VAL A 150 14.80 0.68 -16.27
N LEU A 151 14.85 -0.17 -17.31
CA LEU A 151 13.74 -0.31 -18.24
C LEU A 151 12.47 -0.86 -17.55
N LEU A 152 12.63 -1.85 -16.66
CA LEU A 152 11.51 -2.38 -15.86
C LEU A 152 10.89 -1.29 -15.00
N GLN A 153 11.71 -0.46 -14.35
CA GLN A 153 11.21 0.63 -13.51
C GLN A 153 10.45 1.70 -14.30
N ILE A 154 10.89 2.02 -15.52
CA ILE A 154 10.18 2.95 -16.42
C ILE A 154 8.80 2.39 -16.79
N VAL A 155 8.73 1.10 -17.18
CA VAL A 155 7.46 0.44 -17.52
C VAL A 155 6.53 0.39 -16.31
N ALA A 156 7.05 0.04 -15.13
CA ALA A 156 6.27 0.03 -13.89
C ALA A 156 5.73 1.42 -13.53
N ALA A 157 6.56 2.47 -13.68
CA ALA A 157 6.15 3.85 -13.44
C ALA A 157 5.05 4.30 -14.42
N ALA A 158 5.18 3.96 -15.71
CA ALA A 158 4.18 4.27 -16.73
C ALA A 158 2.83 3.58 -16.46
N LEU A 159 2.86 2.29 -16.12
CA LEU A 159 1.64 1.54 -15.74
C LEU A 159 1.00 2.12 -14.47
N GLY A 160 1.80 2.43 -13.44
CA GLY A 160 1.32 3.03 -12.20
C GLY A 160 0.69 4.41 -12.43
N ALA A 161 1.34 5.27 -13.23
CA ALA A 161 0.83 6.58 -13.60
C ALA A 161 -0.48 6.50 -14.40
N THR A 162 -0.57 5.54 -15.34
CA THR A 162 -1.77 5.32 -16.14
C THR A 162 -2.94 4.90 -15.28
N LEU A 163 -2.72 3.95 -14.36
CA LEU A 163 -3.76 3.46 -13.44
C LEU A 163 -4.21 4.57 -12.48
N LEU A 164 -3.29 5.40 -12.00
CA LEU A 164 -3.63 6.58 -11.20
C LEU A 164 -4.47 7.58 -12.01
N GLY A 165 -4.09 7.85 -13.27
CA GLY A 165 -4.84 8.72 -14.17
C GLY A 165 -6.27 8.24 -14.41
N VAL A 166 -6.46 6.95 -14.69
CA VAL A 166 -7.81 6.36 -14.87
C VAL A 166 -8.64 6.47 -13.59
N GLN A 167 -8.04 6.35 -12.41
CA GLN A 167 -8.76 6.55 -11.15
C GLN A 167 -9.19 8.00 -10.93
N GLN A 168 -8.36 8.97 -11.30
CA GLN A 168 -8.72 10.39 -11.24
C GLN A 168 -9.91 10.71 -12.15
N LEU A 169 -9.96 10.11 -13.34
CA LEU A 169 -11.07 10.30 -14.29
C LEU A 169 -12.40 9.70 -13.82
N LYS A 170 -12.38 8.73 -12.89
CA LYS A 170 -13.58 8.04 -12.40
C LYS A 170 -14.16 8.62 -11.10
N LYS A 171 -13.43 9.46 -10.39
CA LYS A 171 -13.86 9.99 -9.09
C LYS A 171 -14.11 11.49 -9.19
N ASP A 172 -15.38 11.87 -9.23
CA ASP A 172 -15.83 13.26 -9.10
C ASP A 172 -15.48 13.81 -7.71
N GLY A 173 -14.29 14.40 -7.57
CA GLY A 173 -13.92 15.19 -6.39
C GLY A 173 -13.26 14.45 -5.22
N ALA A 174 -12.85 13.18 -5.37
CA ALA A 174 -12.08 12.51 -4.31
C ALA A 174 -10.65 13.06 -4.26
N THR A 175 -10.36 13.89 -3.26
CA THR A 175 -9.00 14.43 -3.06
C THR A 175 -8.02 13.32 -2.69
N LEU A 176 -6.91 13.21 -3.43
CA LEU A 176 -5.81 12.32 -3.09
C LEU A 176 -5.22 12.74 -1.74
N GLN A 177 -5.43 11.91 -0.71
CA GLN A 177 -4.79 12.13 0.59
C GLN A 177 -3.31 11.77 0.50
N LEU A 178 -2.46 12.76 0.23
CA LEU A 178 -1.02 12.60 0.18
C LEU A 178 -0.44 12.74 1.60
N SER A 179 -0.11 11.61 2.22
CA SER A 179 0.54 11.59 3.54
C SER A 179 2.06 11.56 3.40
N ARG A 180 2.75 12.54 4.00
CA ARG A 180 4.23 12.64 3.94
C ARG A 180 4.91 11.37 4.47
N ILE A 181 4.37 10.78 5.55
CA ILE A 181 4.92 9.53 6.10
C ILE A 181 4.77 8.38 5.10
N GLY A 182 3.63 8.30 4.42
CA GLY A 182 3.38 7.28 3.40
C GLY A 182 4.33 7.40 2.22
N VAL A 183 4.60 8.64 1.78
CA VAL A 183 5.57 8.92 0.71
C VAL A 183 6.98 8.45 1.11
N THR A 184 7.42 8.72 2.34
CA THR A 184 8.76 8.29 2.78
C THR A 184 8.91 6.75 2.79
N TRP A 185 7.89 6.03 3.26
CA TRP A 185 7.90 4.57 3.23
C TRP A 185 7.80 4.00 1.82
N ALA A 186 7.02 4.65 0.94
CA ALA A 186 6.91 4.25 -0.46
C ALA A 186 8.24 4.41 -1.21
N ILE A 187 8.98 5.50 -0.95
CA ILE A 187 10.31 5.73 -1.54
C ILE A 187 11.29 4.66 -1.03
N ALA A 188 11.31 4.38 0.27
CA ALA A 188 12.16 3.34 0.84
C ALA A 188 11.85 1.95 0.26
N ALA A 189 10.56 1.61 0.10
CA ALA A 189 10.13 0.37 -0.54
C ALA A 189 10.56 0.31 -2.01
N GLY A 190 10.39 1.39 -2.78
CA GLY A 190 10.84 1.46 -4.16
C GLY A 190 12.34 1.28 -4.32
N ALA A 191 13.15 1.87 -3.43
CA ALA A 191 14.59 1.67 -3.42
C ALA A 191 14.98 0.21 -3.13
N ALA A 192 14.30 -0.44 -2.19
CA ALA A 192 14.51 -1.86 -1.89
C ALA A 192 14.13 -2.77 -3.08
N VAL A 193 13.01 -2.49 -3.75
CA VAL A 193 12.58 -3.22 -4.95
C VAL A 193 13.60 -3.05 -6.06
N GLY A 194 14.01 -1.83 -6.40
CA GLY A 194 15.01 -1.60 -7.45
C GLY A 194 16.35 -2.28 -7.18
N ALA A 195 16.81 -2.31 -5.92
CA ALA A 195 18.01 -3.06 -5.54
C ALA A 195 17.84 -4.57 -5.75
N ALA A 196 16.68 -5.12 -5.40
CA ALA A 196 16.37 -6.54 -5.61
C ALA A 196 16.32 -6.91 -7.10
N GLU A 197 15.78 -6.04 -7.96
CA GLU A 197 15.72 -6.27 -9.41
C GLU A 197 17.13 -6.29 -10.04
N ILE A 198 17.99 -5.33 -9.70
CA ILE A 198 19.37 -5.29 -10.18
C ILE A 198 20.11 -6.58 -9.77
N LEU A 199 19.95 -7.00 -8.52
CA LEU A 199 20.55 -8.24 -8.01
C LEU A 199 20.01 -9.48 -8.75
N SER A 200 18.72 -9.48 -9.10
CA SER A 200 18.08 -10.56 -9.84
C SER A 200 18.61 -10.68 -11.28
N PHE A 201 18.88 -9.56 -11.95
CA PHE A 201 19.56 -9.58 -13.25
C PHE A 201 21.01 -10.05 -13.15
N ILE A 202 21.74 -9.64 -12.10
CA ILE A 202 23.11 -10.11 -11.86
C ILE A 202 23.11 -11.62 -11.64
N ILE A 203 22.21 -12.17 -10.81
CA ILE A 203 22.12 -13.63 -10.60
C ILE A 203 21.75 -14.34 -11.91
N SER A 204 20.86 -13.76 -12.70
CA SER A 204 20.43 -14.34 -13.97
C SER A 204 21.56 -14.37 -15.01
N SER A 205 22.46 -13.38 -14.98
CA SER A 205 23.64 -13.31 -15.87
C SER A 205 24.78 -14.25 -15.48
N LEU A 206 24.79 -14.78 -14.24
CA LEU A 206 25.75 -15.81 -13.80
C LEU A 206 25.52 -17.19 -14.45
N GLY A 207 24.57 -17.33 -15.38
CA GLY A 207 24.33 -18.58 -16.10
C GLY A 207 23.60 -19.65 -15.28
N VAL A 208 23.21 -19.37 -14.03
CA VAL A 208 22.49 -20.32 -13.18
C VAL A 208 21.12 -20.65 -13.80
N PRO A 209 20.70 -21.93 -13.84
CA PRO A 209 19.38 -22.31 -14.32
C PRO A 209 18.27 -21.57 -13.57
N ALA A 210 17.31 -21.02 -14.31
CA ALA A 210 16.19 -20.27 -13.76
C ALA A 210 15.38 -21.10 -12.74
N SER A 211 15.27 -22.40 -12.98
CA SER A 211 14.58 -23.34 -12.08
C SER A 211 15.19 -23.42 -10.68
N LYS A 212 16.47 -23.06 -10.51
CA LYS A 212 17.13 -23.02 -9.19
C LYS A 212 17.11 -21.62 -8.58
N SER A 213 17.40 -20.59 -9.39
CA SER A 213 17.49 -19.22 -8.88
C SER A 213 16.13 -18.64 -8.51
N ILE A 214 15.08 -18.92 -9.29
CA ILE A 214 13.74 -18.33 -9.08
C ILE A 214 13.12 -18.79 -7.74
N PRO A 215 13.01 -20.10 -7.43
CA PRO A 215 12.43 -20.53 -6.15
C PRO A 215 13.26 -20.08 -4.95
N THR A 216 14.59 -19.98 -5.12
CA THR A 216 15.49 -19.53 -4.05
C THR A 216 15.27 -18.07 -3.71
N VAL A 217 15.21 -17.18 -4.70
CA VAL A 217 15.02 -15.73 -4.48
C VAL A 217 13.60 -15.47 -3.96
N ILE A 218 12.57 -15.99 -4.65
CA ILE A 218 11.17 -15.72 -4.30
C ILE A 218 10.82 -16.41 -2.99
N GLY A 219 11.05 -17.72 -2.91
CA GLY A 219 10.74 -18.49 -1.72
C GLY A 219 11.54 -18.00 -0.51
N GLY A 220 12.82 -17.68 -0.69
CA GLY A 220 13.66 -17.12 0.37
C GLY A 220 13.12 -15.80 0.89
N SER A 221 12.67 -14.90 -0.01
CA SER A 221 12.05 -13.64 0.38
C SER A 221 10.74 -13.82 1.15
N VAL A 222 9.95 -14.86 0.87
CA VAL A 222 8.72 -15.17 1.63
C VAL A 222 9.06 -15.59 3.06
N VAL A 223 10.07 -16.44 3.23
CA VAL A 223 10.53 -16.86 4.57
C VAL A 223 11.05 -15.67 5.36
N ILE A 224 11.96 -14.88 4.79
CA ILE A 224 12.54 -13.69 5.44
C ILE A 224 11.46 -12.65 5.73
N GLY A 225 10.56 -12.39 4.78
CA GLY A 225 9.46 -11.44 4.93
C GLY A 225 8.51 -11.84 6.06
N THR A 226 8.22 -13.14 6.18
CA THR A 226 7.36 -13.64 7.27
C THR A 226 8.05 -13.52 8.63
N LEU A 227 9.35 -13.80 8.71
CA LEU A 227 10.14 -13.60 9.93
C LEU A 227 10.21 -12.12 10.33
N LEU A 228 10.45 -11.24 9.35
CA LEU A 228 10.50 -9.79 9.58
C LEU A 228 9.12 -9.25 9.97
N GLY A 229 8.03 -9.77 9.40
CA GLY A 229 6.67 -9.44 9.83
C GLY A 229 6.40 -9.88 11.27
N ALA A 230 6.79 -11.10 11.63
CA ALA A 230 6.63 -11.60 12.99
C ALA A 230 7.42 -10.77 14.02
N VAL A 231 8.67 -10.39 13.70
CA VAL A 231 9.56 -9.66 14.63
C VAL A 231 9.29 -8.15 14.65
N TRP A 232 9.07 -7.54 13.48
CA TRP A 232 8.97 -6.09 13.32
C TRP A 232 7.53 -5.59 13.49
N LEU A 233 6.55 -6.23 12.84
CA LEU A 233 5.13 -5.87 12.97
C LEU A 233 4.51 -6.47 14.25
N GLY A 234 5.14 -7.50 14.83
CA GLY A 234 4.64 -8.17 16.04
C GLY A 234 3.44 -9.07 15.76
N GLU A 235 3.25 -9.50 14.51
CA GLU A 235 2.18 -10.40 14.13
C GLU A 235 2.39 -11.79 14.73
N ARG A 236 1.37 -12.31 15.43
CA ARG A 236 1.42 -13.64 16.05
C ARG A 236 1.01 -14.69 15.03
N LEU A 237 1.98 -15.46 14.53
CA LEU A 237 1.70 -16.64 13.71
C LEU A 237 1.29 -17.83 14.57
N THR A 238 0.27 -18.56 14.10
CA THR A 238 -0.15 -19.83 14.71
C THR A 238 0.94 -20.90 14.50
N ARG A 239 0.94 -21.95 15.33
CA ARG A 239 1.86 -23.10 15.17
C ARG A 239 1.78 -23.75 13.78
N ARG A 240 0.58 -23.75 13.17
CA ARG A 240 0.35 -24.23 11.81
C ARG A 240 1.03 -23.32 10.76
N GLY A 241 1.00 -22.00 10.97
CA GLY A 241 1.72 -21.05 10.12
C GLY A 241 3.22 -21.28 10.15
N TRP A 242 3.80 -21.50 11.32
CA TRP A 242 5.21 -21.84 11.47
C TRP A 242 5.60 -23.14 10.74
N LEU A 243 4.76 -24.18 10.84
CA LEU A 243 4.98 -25.42 10.09
C LEU A 243 4.98 -25.18 8.58
N GLY A 244 4.09 -24.32 8.08
CA GLY A 244 4.06 -23.92 6.66
C GLY A 244 5.37 -23.24 6.22
N ILE A 245 5.91 -22.34 7.04
CA ILE A 245 7.19 -21.66 6.74
C ILE A 245 8.34 -22.67 6.68
N VAL A 246 8.41 -23.60 7.63
CA VAL A 246 9.45 -24.66 7.64
C VAL A 246 9.33 -25.52 6.39
N MET A 247 8.12 -25.88 5.99
CA MET A 247 7.88 -26.67 4.79
C MET A 247 8.26 -25.92 3.50
N ILE A 248 8.00 -24.62 3.42
CA ILE A 248 8.46 -23.76 2.31
C ILE A 248 9.99 -23.71 2.28
N ALA A 249 10.63 -23.45 3.44
CA ALA A 249 12.08 -23.41 3.55
C ALA A 249 12.74 -24.74 3.13
N ALA A 250 12.17 -25.87 3.57
CA ALA A 250 12.63 -27.19 3.17
C ALA A 250 12.47 -27.43 1.66
N GLY A 251 11.34 -27.02 1.07
CA GLY A 251 11.12 -27.12 -0.39
C GLY A 251 12.14 -26.30 -1.19
N ILE A 252 12.46 -25.09 -0.75
CA ILE A 252 13.48 -24.24 -1.38
C ILE A 252 14.86 -24.87 -1.27
N ALA A 253 15.23 -25.38 -0.08
CA ALA A 253 16.51 -26.04 0.13
C ALA A 253 16.65 -27.28 -0.77
N LEU A 254 15.58 -28.08 -0.90
CA LEU A 254 15.56 -29.27 -1.74
C LEU A 254 15.77 -28.92 -3.23
N VAL A 255 15.11 -27.87 -3.72
CA VAL A 255 15.30 -27.37 -5.10
C VAL A 255 16.71 -26.81 -5.31
N GLY A 256 17.29 -26.19 -4.29
CA GLY A 256 18.66 -25.64 -4.36
C GLY A 256 19.74 -26.72 -4.45
N ILE A 257 19.51 -27.88 -3.82
CA ILE A 257 20.47 -29.00 -3.78
C ILE A 257 20.38 -29.90 -5.03
N ASP A 258 19.27 -29.84 -5.79
CA ASP A 258 19.11 -30.62 -7.01
C ASP A 258 20.32 -30.39 -7.95
N PRO A 259 21.12 -31.42 -8.27
CA PRO A 259 22.30 -31.27 -9.12
C PRO A 259 21.94 -30.76 -10.51
N GLY A 260 20.69 -30.91 -10.97
CA GLY A 260 20.18 -30.31 -12.20
C GLY A 260 21.01 -30.66 -13.44
N ALA A 261 20.69 -31.77 -14.10
CA ALA A 261 21.12 -32.18 -15.45
C ALA A 261 22.59 -31.89 -15.84
N SER A 262 23.52 -31.87 -14.89
CA SER A 262 24.96 -31.73 -15.13
C SER A 262 25.59 -33.02 -15.70
N SER A 263 24.75 -33.97 -16.14
CA SER A 263 25.11 -35.35 -16.49
C SER A 263 24.85 -35.72 -17.96
N LEU A 264 24.42 -34.78 -18.81
CA LEU A 264 24.30 -35.01 -20.25
C LEU A 264 25.40 -34.22 -20.96
N HIS A 265 26.61 -34.75 -20.85
CA HIS A 265 27.77 -34.36 -21.64
C HIS A 265 28.03 -35.42 -22.71
#